data_AF-A0A6M3LPK1-F1
#
_entry.id   AF-A0A6M3LPK1-F1
#
_cell.length_a   1.000
_cell.length_b   1.000
_cell.length_c   1.000
_cell.angle_alpha   90.00
_cell.angle_beta   90.00
_cell.angle_gamma   90.00
#
_symmetry.space_group_name_H-M   'P 1'
#
loop_
_entity.id
_entity.type
_entity.pdbx_description
1 polymer ?
#
loop_
_entity_poly.entity_id
_entity_poly.type
_entity_poly.pdbx_seq_one_letter_code
_entity_poly.pdbx_strand_id
1 'polypeptide(L)'
;MYRLITKEQRQNARQSWIKDQQTEKYLDIEILRKSETVPGHFSLVIWRGNAGHPYINYYYKSAESREESIINEKKAAERRSEYKAEQAKKGKTHTKSATAAALIKKILKKEYPHIKFSVRSDNFSMGNSVDVSWTDGIPTSAIDGFLRQFEQGTFDGMTDCYNYDNTADRPQAKYVHSNRHISESIRLQAEKDLCEIAGVEYIDSNMRLWDEWLSTQVWRRLSKMDLSKGYSKQKLIEYINS
;
A
#
# COMPACT_ATOMS: atom_id res chain seq x y z
N MET A 1 -2.98 18.90 17.03
CA MET A 1 -2.19 19.51 15.94
C MET A 1 -2.69 18.93 14.61
N TYR A 2 -3.51 19.65 13.85
CA TYR A 2 -4.15 19.14 12.62
C TYR A 2 -3.10 19.00 11.51
N ARG A 3 -2.79 17.79 11.06
CA ARG A 3 -1.97 17.59 9.85
C ARG A 3 -2.83 17.94 8.65
N LEU A 4 -2.34 18.80 7.75
CA LEU A 4 -3.00 19.04 6.45
C LEU A 4 -2.84 17.76 5.60
N ILE A 5 -3.94 17.05 5.36
CA ILE A 5 -3.90 15.69 4.78
C ILE A 5 -3.91 15.75 3.25
N THR A 6 -4.72 16.63 2.66
CA THR A 6 -4.90 16.68 1.20
C THR A 6 -4.00 17.73 0.53
N LYS A 7 -3.82 17.62 -0.79
CA LYS A 7 -3.08 18.61 -1.59
C LYS A 7 -3.79 19.96 -1.60
N GLU A 8 -5.12 19.93 -1.74
CA GLU A 8 -5.98 21.13 -1.74
C GLU A 8 -5.91 21.89 -0.42
N GLN A 9 -6.00 21.18 0.71
CA GLN A 9 -5.85 21.80 2.03
C GLN A 9 -4.51 22.53 2.18
N ARG A 10 -3.42 21.96 1.64
CA ARG A 10 -2.09 22.59 1.64
C ARG A 10 -2.03 23.81 0.73
N GLN A 11 -2.68 23.78 -0.42
CA GLN A 11 -2.74 24.92 -1.33
C GLN A 11 -3.58 26.06 -0.75
N ASN A 12 -4.74 25.76 -0.18
CA ASN A 12 -5.59 26.75 0.51
C ASN A 12 -4.84 27.41 1.67
N ALA A 13 -4.08 26.62 2.43
CA ALA A 13 -3.20 27.16 3.46
C ALA A 13 -2.17 28.13 2.87
N ARG A 14 -1.55 27.86 1.71
CA ARG A 14 -0.62 28.82 1.06
C ARG A 14 -1.31 30.11 0.62
N GLN A 15 -2.50 30.01 0.03
CA GLN A 15 -3.23 31.18 -0.46
C GLN A 15 -3.48 32.20 0.66
N SER A 16 -3.73 31.74 1.88
CA SER A 16 -3.90 32.63 3.04
C SER A 16 -2.64 33.41 3.44
N TRP A 17 -1.44 32.94 3.05
CA TRP A 17 -0.18 33.67 3.23
C TRP A 17 0.11 34.65 2.10
N ILE A 18 -0.26 34.26 0.87
CA ILE A 18 0.03 35.00 -0.37
C ILE A 18 -0.87 36.23 -0.46
N LYS A 19 -2.15 36.15 -0.09
CA LYS A 19 -3.11 37.29 -0.03
C LYS A 19 -2.95 38.27 -1.21
N ASP A 20 -3.00 37.72 -2.43
CA ASP A 20 -2.90 38.46 -3.72
C ASP A 20 -1.53 39.10 -4.03
N GLN A 21 -0.49 38.80 -3.26
CA GLN A 21 0.89 39.22 -3.57
C GLN A 21 1.51 38.34 -4.66
N GLN A 22 2.40 38.93 -5.47
CA GLN A 22 3.11 38.18 -6.51
C GLN A 22 4.14 37.23 -5.91
N THR A 23 4.07 35.95 -6.30
CA THR A 23 5.09 34.93 -5.97
C THR A 23 5.96 34.63 -7.18
N GLU A 24 7.24 34.40 -6.92
CA GLU A 24 8.18 33.90 -7.93
C GLU A 24 8.36 32.40 -7.75
N LYS A 25 8.00 31.63 -8.77
CA LYS A 25 8.23 30.18 -8.78
C LYS A 25 9.56 29.87 -9.45
N TYR A 26 10.41 29.11 -8.77
CA TYR A 26 11.70 28.68 -9.29
C TYR A 26 11.95 27.21 -8.93
N LEU A 27 12.03 26.32 -9.92
CA LEU A 27 12.19 24.88 -9.72
C LEU A 27 11.21 24.31 -8.67
N ASP A 28 11.73 23.82 -7.54
CA ASP A 28 10.96 23.23 -6.43
C ASP A 28 10.61 24.22 -5.31
N ILE A 29 10.88 25.51 -5.49
CA ILE A 29 10.60 26.57 -4.52
C ILE A 29 9.63 27.62 -5.06
N GLU A 30 8.88 28.22 -4.15
CA GLU A 30 7.98 29.34 -4.39
C GLU A 30 8.34 30.44 -3.40
N ILE A 31 8.71 31.61 -3.92
CA ILE A 31 9.28 32.72 -3.16
C ILE A 31 8.26 33.85 -3.14
N LEU A 32 7.89 34.30 -1.95
CA LEU A 32 7.12 35.51 -1.73
C LEU A 32 8.02 36.57 -1.08
N ARG A 33 8.25 37.64 -1.84
CA ARG A 33 8.86 38.87 -1.36
C ARG A 33 7.74 39.76 -0.85
N LYS A 34 7.59 39.96 0.46
CA LYS A 34 6.65 41.00 0.92
C LYS A 34 7.37 42.35 0.95
N SER A 35 6.64 43.39 0.55
CA SER A 35 7.07 44.77 0.71
C SER A 35 7.29 45.10 2.19
N GLU A 36 8.03 46.17 2.44
CA GLU A 36 8.35 46.66 3.77
C GLU A 36 7.07 47.01 4.54
N THR A 37 6.65 46.15 5.47
CA THR A 37 5.49 46.42 6.34
C THR A 37 5.86 47.36 7.48
N VAL A 38 7.13 47.31 7.91
CA VAL A 38 7.74 48.14 8.96
C VAL A 38 9.10 48.61 8.45
N PRO A 39 9.47 49.89 8.61
CA PRO A 39 10.78 50.40 8.20
C PRO A 39 11.93 49.52 8.73
N GLY A 40 12.86 49.14 7.86
CA GLY A 40 14.00 48.28 8.14
C GLY A 40 13.69 46.78 8.23
N HIS A 41 12.48 46.32 7.88
CA HIS A 41 12.09 44.91 7.92
C HIS A 41 11.68 44.37 6.54
N PHE A 42 12.56 43.57 5.94
CA PHE A 42 12.33 42.90 4.66
C PHE A 42 11.93 41.45 4.90
N SER A 43 10.64 41.11 4.75
CA SER A 43 10.20 39.74 4.97
C SER A 43 10.41 38.85 3.74
N LEU A 44 10.77 37.60 3.99
CA LEU A 44 10.94 36.55 2.98
C LEU A 44 10.18 35.31 3.42
N VAL A 45 9.27 34.87 2.55
CA VAL A 45 8.56 33.61 2.76
C VAL A 45 8.86 32.71 1.57
N ILE A 46 9.41 31.52 1.83
CA ILE A 46 9.70 30.53 0.80
C ILE A 46 9.00 29.23 1.15
N TRP A 47 8.25 28.68 0.20
CA TRP A 47 7.73 27.32 0.27
C TRP A 47 8.56 26.37 -0.57
N ARG A 48 8.63 25.12 -0.14
CA ARG A 48 9.27 24.03 -0.90
C ARG A 48 8.24 22.97 -1.30
N GLY A 49 8.29 22.54 -2.56
CA GLY A 49 7.39 21.54 -3.13
C GLY A 49 5.92 21.93 -2.98
N ASN A 50 5.11 21.01 -2.42
CA ASN A 50 3.68 21.20 -2.14
C ASN A 50 3.37 21.34 -0.63
N ALA A 51 4.33 21.77 0.19
CA ALA A 51 4.13 22.01 1.63
C ALA A 51 3.17 23.18 1.89
N GLY A 52 2.16 23.02 2.74
CA GLY A 52 1.24 24.13 3.08
C GLY A 52 1.87 25.19 4.00
N HIS A 53 2.82 24.78 4.84
CA HIS A 53 3.57 25.68 5.72
C HIS A 53 4.85 26.16 5.02
N PRO A 54 5.26 27.44 5.19
CA PRO A 54 6.52 27.93 4.65
C PRO A 54 7.72 27.18 5.23
N TYR A 55 8.72 26.94 4.38
CA TYR A 55 10.02 26.40 4.76
C TYR A 55 10.90 27.49 5.40
N ILE A 56 10.87 28.69 4.82
CA ILE A 56 11.51 29.89 5.36
C ILE A 56 10.44 30.93 5.59
N ASN A 57 10.46 31.56 6.76
CA ASN A 57 9.62 32.70 7.11
C ASN A 57 10.43 33.59 8.08
N TYR A 58 11.31 34.42 7.51
CA TYR A 58 12.22 35.29 8.26
C TYR A 58 12.14 36.74 7.78
N TYR A 59 12.56 37.65 8.66
CA TYR A 59 12.74 39.06 8.34
C TYR A 59 14.23 39.37 8.28
N TYR A 60 14.61 40.20 7.32
CA TYR A 60 15.98 40.65 7.11
C TYR A 60 16.06 42.16 7.36
N LYS A 61 17.22 42.62 7.84
CA LYS A 61 17.47 44.04 8.15
C LYS A 61 17.77 44.89 6.91
N SER A 62 18.18 44.25 5.81
CA SER A 62 18.46 44.89 4.53
C SER A 62 17.88 44.08 3.37
N ALA A 63 17.57 44.76 2.27
CA ALA A 63 17.11 44.10 1.04
C ALA A 63 18.19 43.19 0.44
N GLU A 64 19.45 43.57 0.54
CA GLU A 64 20.61 42.82 0.02
C GLU A 64 20.72 41.44 0.68
N SER A 65 20.69 41.37 2.02
CA SER A 65 20.78 40.11 2.75
C SER A 65 19.62 39.16 2.43
N ARG A 66 18.43 39.72 2.16
CA ARG A 66 17.28 38.96 1.68
C ARG A 66 17.56 38.33 0.30
N GLU A 67 18.08 39.11 -0.64
CA GLU A 67 18.37 38.62 -2.00
C GLU A 67 19.51 37.59 -1.99
N GLU A 68 20.54 37.76 -1.16
CA GLU A 68 21.57 36.73 -0.95
C GLU A 68 20.99 35.40 -0.46
N SER A 69 20.05 35.45 0.49
CA SER A 69 19.34 34.26 0.95
C SER A 69 18.52 33.62 -0.17
N ILE A 70 17.87 34.42 -1.02
CA ILE A 70 17.13 33.93 -2.20
C ILE A 70 18.09 33.24 -3.19
N ILE A 71 19.25 33.83 -3.47
CA ILE A 71 20.26 33.26 -4.37
C ILE A 71 20.75 31.90 -3.84
N ASN A 72 21.05 31.82 -2.54
CA ASN A 72 21.49 30.58 -1.91
C ASN A 72 20.41 29.49 -1.98
N GLU A 73 19.13 29.85 -1.80
CA GLU A 73 18.01 28.92 -1.93
C GLU A 73 17.78 28.47 -3.38
N LYS A 74 17.95 29.35 -4.36
CA LYS A 74 17.90 28.99 -5.79
C LYS A 74 19.00 27.99 -6.13
N LYS A 75 20.25 28.24 -5.71
CA LYS A 75 21.37 27.29 -5.88
C LYS A 75 21.10 25.94 -5.18
N ALA A 76 20.44 25.96 -4.01
CA ALA A 76 20.02 24.73 -3.35
C ALA A 76 18.93 23.98 -4.13
N ALA A 77 18.00 24.69 -4.77
CA ALA A 77 16.97 24.10 -5.62
C ALA A 77 17.56 23.45 -6.89
N GLU A 78 18.55 24.08 -7.52
CA GLU A 78 19.29 23.52 -8.66
C GLU A 78 19.99 22.22 -8.29
N ARG A 79 20.82 22.21 -7.23
CA ARG A 79 21.49 20.99 -6.73
C ARG A 79 20.50 19.86 -6.43
N ARG A 80 19.34 20.18 -5.86
CA ARG A 80 18.27 19.19 -5.60
C ARG A 80 17.67 18.64 -6.89
N SER A 81 17.49 19.48 -7.91
CA SER A 81 17.00 19.08 -9.23
C SER A 81 17.98 18.12 -9.92
N GLU A 82 19.26 18.48 -9.93
CA GLU A 82 20.35 17.65 -10.48
C GLU A 82 20.45 16.30 -9.78
N TYR A 83 20.48 16.29 -8.44
CA TYR A 83 20.50 15.06 -7.65
C TYR A 83 19.30 14.16 -7.97
N LYS A 84 18.08 14.72 -8.08
CA LYS A 84 16.90 13.93 -8.46
C LYS A 84 17.03 13.34 -9.87
N ALA A 85 17.58 14.09 -10.82
CA ALA A 85 17.82 13.61 -12.17
C ALA A 85 18.88 12.50 -12.21
N GLU A 86 19.94 12.61 -11.41
CA GLU A 86 20.98 11.58 -11.30
C GLU A 86 20.44 10.30 -10.65
N GLN A 87 19.66 10.42 -9.57
CA GLN A 87 19.02 9.28 -8.91
C GLN A 87 17.99 8.61 -9.82
N ALA A 88 17.27 9.38 -10.64
CA ALA A 88 16.34 8.81 -11.63
C ALA A 88 17.09 7.94 -12.66
N LYS A 89 18.31 8.30 -13.05
CA LYS A 89 19.15 7.51 -13.96
C LYS A 89 19.70 6.24 -13.30
N LYS A 90 20.05 6.27 -12.02
CA LYS A 90 20.58 5.11 -11.27
C LYS A 90 19.54 3.99 -11.08
N GLY A 91 18.25 4.28 -11.27
CA GLY A 91 17.17 3.32 -11.06
C GLY A 91 16.94 3.02 -9.57
N LYS A 92 15.82 2.36 -9.26
CA LYS A 92 15.53 1.92 -7.89
C LYS A 92 16.14 0.56 -7.66
N THR A 93 17.04 0.44 -6.69
CA THR A 93 17.52 -0.86 -6.21
C THR A 93 16.43 -1.49 -5.36
N HIS A 94 15.80 -2.54 -5.88
CA HIS A 94 14.86 -3.36 -5.12
C HIS A 94 15.60 -4.53 -4.48
N THR A 95 15.16 -4.95 -3.29
CA THR A 95 15.58 -6.23 -2.73
C THR A 95 15.07 -7.38 -3.61
N LYS A 96 15.68 -8.57 -3.49
CA LYS A 96 15.23 -9.76 -4.22
C LYS A 96 13.74 -10.04 -3.99
N SER A 97 13.28 -9.96 -2.73
CA SER A 97 11.87 -10.08 -2.33
C SER A 97 10.96 -9.02 -2.95
N ALA A 98 11.39 -7.76 -3.00
CA ALA A 98 10.61 -6.69 -3.62
C ALA A 98 10.48 -6.87 -5.15
N THR A 99 11.53 -7.40 -5.78
CA THR A 99 11.52 -7.74 -7.20
C THR A 99 10.59 -8.92 -7.48
N ALA A 100 10.62 -9.95 -6.63
CA ALA A 100 9.71 -11.10 -6.70
C ALA A 100 8.24 -10.66 -6.54
N ALA A 101 7.94 -9.84 -5.51
CA ALA A 101 6.62 -9.27 -5.28
C ALA A 101 6.10 -8.47 -6.49
N ALA A 102 6.95 -7.64 -7.11
CA ALA A 102 6.57 -6.88 -8.30
C ALA A 102 6.23 -7.79 -9.49
N LEU A 103 6.99 -8.88 -9.68
CA LEU A 103 6.76 -9.84 -10.75
C LEU A 103 5.52 -10.69 -10.51
N ILE A 104 5.30 -11.19 -9.29
CA ILE A 104 4.06 -11.87 -8.88
C ILE A 104 2.85 -10.98 -9.15
N LYS A 105 2.90 -9.72 -8.70
CA LYS A 105 1.81 -8.77 -8.91
C LYS A 105 1.51 -8.53 -10.40
N LYS A 106 2.55 -8.48 -11.25
CA LYS A 106 2.40 -8.32 -12.69
C LYS A 106 1.69 -9.52 -13.32
N ILE A 107 2.07 -10.73 -12.95
CA ILE A 107 1.48 -11.97 -13.48
C ILE A 107 0.03 -12.10 -13.00
N LEU A 108 -0.23 -11.96 -11.70
CA LEU A 108 -1.58 -12.05 -11.14
C LEU A 108 -2.54 -11.02 -11.76
N LYS A 109 -2.08 -9.79 -12.00
CA LYS A 109 -2.88 -8.77 -12.67
C LYS A 109 -3.20 -9.11 -14.12
N LYS A 110 -2.33 -9.88 -14.80
CA LYS A 110 -2.54 -10.32 -16.18
C LYS A 110 -3.54 -11.48 -16.24
N GLU A 111 -3.43 -12.44 -15.33
CA GLU A 111 -4.31 -13.62 -15.29
C GLU A 111 -5.69 -13.30 -14.72
N TYR A 112 -5.75 -12.42 -13.72
CA TYR A 112 -6.97 -12.08 -12.98
C TYR A 112 -7.19 -10.57 -12.95
N PRO A 113 -7.54 -9.93 -14.08
CA PRO A 113 -7.68 -8.47 -14.17
C PRO A 113 -8.81 -7.91 -13.30
N HIS A 114 -9.79 -8.75 -12.93
CA HIS A 114 -10.96 -8.37 -12.12
C HIS A 114 -10.72 -8.47 -10.61
N ILE A 115 -9.63 -9.10 -10.17
CA ILE A 115 -9.32 -9.29 -8.75
C ILE A 115 -8.22 -8.33 -8.33
N LYS A 116 -8.46 -7.59 -7.25
CA LYS A 116 -7.49 -6.62 -6.72
C LYS A 116 -6.54 -7.32 -5.73
N PHE A 117 -5.36 -7.70 -6.21
CA PHE A 117 -4.29 -8.24 -5.37
C PHE A 117 -3.46 -7.14 -4.69
N SER A 118 -3.26 -7.29 -3.39
CA SER A 118 -2.24 -6.64 -2.60
C SER A 118 -1.05 -7.58 -2.49
N VAL A 119 0.13 -7.14 -2.94
CA VAL A 119 1.37 -7.93 -2.82
C VAL A 119 2.37 -7.09 -2.08
N ARG A 120 2.81 -7.57 -0.91
CA ARG A 120 3.75 -6.89 -0.02
C ARG A 120 5.00 -7.76 0.11
N SER A 121 6.15 -7.12 0.16
CA SER A 121 7.42 -7.77 0.48
C SER A 121 7.97 -7.18 1.77
N ASP A 122 8.41 -8.02 2.69
CA ASP A 122 9.06 -7.60 3.92
C ASP A 122 10.44 -8.29 4.05
N ASN A 123 11.39 -7.59 4.67
CA ASN A 123 12.75 -8.10 4.93
C ASN A 123 13.02 -8.02 6.43
N PHE A 124 13.62 -9.06 6.99
CA PHE A 124 13.92 -9.17 8.41
C PHE A 124 15.25 -9.89 8.63
N SER A 125 15.69 -9.96 9.89
CA SER A 125 16.93 -10.66 10.24
C SER A 125 16.88 -12.11 9.78
N MET A 126 17.82 -12.52 8.94
CA MET A 126 17.96 -13.89 8.42
C MET A 126 16.84 -14.36 7.45
N GLY A 127 16.06 -13.45 6.86
CA GLY A 127 15.05 -13.85 5.89
C GLY A 127 14.29 -12.70 5.21
N ASN A 128 13.41 -13.10 4.29
CA ASN A 128 12.45 -12.21 3.66
C ASN A 128 11.17 -12.98 3.34
N SER A 129 10.07 -12.24 3.21
CA SER A 129 8.77 -12.80 2.85
C SER A 129 8.09 -11.99 1.75
N VAL A 130 7.18 -12.65 1.03
CA VAL A 130 6.22 -12.02 0.14
C VAL A 130 4.82 -12.48 0.53
N ASP A 131 3.96 -11.53 0.86
CA ASP A 131 2.59 -11.76 1.27
C ASP A 131 1.64 -11.27 0.18
N VAL A 132 0.85 -12.21 -0.37
CA VAL A 132 -0.17 -11.95 -1.39
C VAL A 132 -1.53 -12.03 -0.73
N SER A 133 -2.24 -10.91 -0.68
CA SER A 133 -3.58 -10.84 -0.12
C SER A 133 -4.61 -10.26 -1.08
N TRP A 134 -5.83 -10.77 -0.99
CA TRP A 134 -6.97 -10.29 -1.78
C TRP A 134 -8.27 -10.53 -1.01
N THR A 135 -9.34 -9.88 -1.48
CA THR A 135 -10.67 -10.00 -0.89
C THR A 135 -11.59 -10.72 -1.87
N ASP A 136 -12.33 -11.71 -1.38
CA ASP A 136 -13.22 -12.57 -2.14
C ASP A 136 -12.50 -13.23 -3.33
N GLY A 137 -13.17 -13.58 -4.43
CA GLY A 137 -12.49 -14.11 -5.61
C GLY A 137 -12.12 -15.59 -5.54
N ILE A 138 -10.99 -15.98 -6.14
CA ILE A 138 -10.56 -17.38 -6.26
C ILE A 138 -10.02 -17.94 -4.93
N PRO A 139 -10.12 -19.28 -4.70
CA PRO A 139 -9.56 -19.92 -3.52
C PRO A 139 -8.03 -19.86 -3.51
N THR A 140 -7.43 -19.91 -2.31
CA THR A 140 -5.95 -19.86 -2.15
C THR A 140 -5.27 -21.02 -2.90
N SER A 141 -5.88 -22.21 -2.85
CA SER A 141 -5.38 -23.41 -3.54
C SER A 141 -5.16 -23.25 -5.04
N ALA A 142 -5.92 -22.35 -5.69
CA ALA A 142 -5.76 -22.07 -7.13
C ALA A 142 -4.47 -21.29 -7.44
N ILE A 143 -3.95 -20.52 -6.47
CA ILE A 143 -2.78 -19.65 -6.65
C ILE A 143 -1.54 -20.23 -5.93
N ASP A 144 -1.71 -21.03 -4.89
CA ASP A 144 -0.61 -21.56 -4.08
C ASP A 144 0.44 -22.31 -4.91
N GLY A 145 0.00 -23.12 -5.88
CA GLY A 145 0.92 -23.82 -6.80
C GLY A 145 1.76 -22.87 -7.67
N PHE A 146 1.18 -21.73 -8.07
CA PHE A 146 1.90 -20.68 -8.78
C PHE A 146 2.88 -19.93 -7.85
N LEU A 147 2.45 -19.58 -6.65
CA LEU A 147 3.26 -18.84 -5.67
C LEU A 147 4.45 -19.63 -5.16
N ARG A 148 4.30 -20.95 -4.97
CA ARG A 148 5.39 -21.86 -4.59
C ARG A 148 6.60 -21.77 -5.52
N GLN A 149 6.42 -21.39 -6.78
CA GLN A 149 7.52 -21.23 -7.72
C GLN A 149 8.45 -20.04 -7.38
N PHE A 150 7.98 -19.11 -6.54
CA PHE A 150 8.72 -17.95 -6.06
C PHE A 150 9.30 -18.14 -4.65
N GLU A 151 9.01 -19.26 -4.01
CA GLU A 151 9.55 -19.62 -2.70
C GLU A 151 10.90 -20.33 -2.88
N GLN A 152 11.91 -19.93 -2.10
CA GLN A 152 13.29 -20.43 -2.26
C GLN A 152 13.50 -21.87 -1.80
N GLY A 153 12.53 -22.42 -1.07
CA GLY A 153 12.76 -23.59 -0.26
C GLY A 153 11.57 -24.01 0.56
N THR A 154 11.78 -25.03 1.39
CA THR A 154 10.80 -25.53 2.34
C THR A 154 11.43 -25.69 3.72
N PHE A 155 10.61 -25.48 4.75
CA PHE A 155 11.03 -25.70 6.13
C PHE A 155 10.72 -27.14 6.55
N ASP A 156 11.72 -27.87 7.02
CA ASP A 156 11.58 -29.22 7.57
C ASP A 156 11.54 -29.13 9.10
N GLY A 157 10.34 -29.35 9.65
CA GLY A 157 10.10 -29.33 11.09
C GLY A 157 10.70 -30.50 11.85
N MET A 158 11.08 -31.61 11.20
CA MET A 158 11.75 -32.73 11.88
C MET A 158 13.23 -32.42 12.12
N THR A 159 13.90 -31.77 11.17
CA THR A 159 15.33 -31.40 11.29
C THR A 159 15.55 -29.97 11.77
N ASP A 160 14.47 -29.19 11.97
CA ASP A 160 14.50 -27.75 12.29
C ASP A 160 15.37 -26.94 11.32
N CYS A 161 15.34 -27.31 10.03
CA CYS A 161 16.21 -26.75 9.01
C CYS A 161 15.42 -26.24 7.80
N TYR A 162 15.94 -25.21 7.15
CA TYR A 162 15.38 -24.68 5.91
C TYR A 162 16.16 -25.22 4.71
N ASN A 163 15.47 -25.95 3.84
CA ASN A 163 16.04 -26.57 2.66
C ASN A 163 15.84 -25.67 1.44
N TYR A 164 16.94 -25.21 0.84
CA TYR A 164 16.92 -24.42 -0.40
C TYR A 164 16.86 -25.35 -1.61
N ASP A 165 15.67 -25.80 -1.97
CA ASP A 165 15.42 -26.73 -3.07
C ASP A 165 15.09 -26.04 -4.41
N ASN A 166 14.69 -24.76 -4.39
CA ASN A 166 14.34 -24.02 -5.59
C ASN A 166 15.54 -23.24 -6.17
N THR A 167 16.16 -23.82 -7.19
CA THR A 167 17.34 -23.24 -7.88
C THR A 167 16.99 -22.39 -9.10
N ALA A 168 15.71 -22.11 -9.35
CA ALA A 168 15.28 -21.40 -10.55
C ALA A 168 15.85 -19.97 -10.63
N ASP A 169 16.38 -19.60 -11.79
CA ASP A 169 16.92 -18.26 -12.05
C ASP A 169 15.79 -17.22 -12.24
N ARG A 170 15.15 -16.87 -11.13
CA ARG A 170 14.12 -15.83 -11.03
C ARG A 170 14.21 -15.13 -9.68
N PRO A 171 13.65 -13.92 -9.53
CA PRO A 171 13.53 -13.30 -8.21
C PRO A 171 12.63 -14.15 -7.31
N GLN A 172 13.15 -14.52 -6.14
CA GLN A 172 12.47 -15.38 -5.16
C GLN A 172 12.55 -14.79 -3.75
N ALA A 173 11.68 -15.27 -2.86
CA ALA A 173 11.70 -14.97 -1.42
C ALA A 173 11.74 -16.26 -0.60
N LYS A 174 12.26 -16.19 0.64
CA LYS A 174 12.37 -17.33 1.54
C LYS A 174 10.99 -17.85 1.95
N TYR A 175 10.03 -16.96 2.15
CA TYR A 175 8.65 -17.34 2.44
C TYR A 175 7.70 -16.63 1.48
N VAL A 176 6.73 -17.37 0.93
CA VAL A 176 5.67 -16.78 0.12
C VAL A 176 4.34 -17.25 0.68
N HIS A 177 3.50 -16.29 1.08
CA HIS A 177 2.21 -16.57 1.70
C HIS A 177 1.08 -16.05 0.83
N SER A 178 -0.03 -16.79 0.83
CA SER A 178 -1.29 -16.37 0.25
C SER A 178 -2.32 -16.19 1.36
N ASN A 179 -3.09 -15.11 1.31
CA ASN A 179 -4.12 -14.83 2.29
C ASN A 179 -5.36 -14.25 1.62
N ARG A 180 -6.45 -15.02 1.66
CA ARG A 180 -7.73 -14.61 1.13
C ARG A 180 -8.65 -14.17 2.27
N HIS A 181 -9.09 -12.91 2.22
CA HIS A 181 -10.12 -12.40 3.10
C HIS A 181 -11.50 -12.60 2.47
N ILE A 182 -12.46 -13.10 3.24
CA ILE A 182 -13.86 -13.21 2.80
C ILE A 182 -14.65 -12.02 3.34
N SER A 183 -15.39 -11.32 2.48
CA SER A 183 -16.22 -10.19 2.90
C SER A 183 -17.29 -10.61 3.90
N GLU A 184 -17.59 -9.72 4.84
CA GLU A 184 -18.58 -9.98 5.90
C GLU A 184 -19.97 -10.24 5.34
N SER A 185 -20.34 -9.57 4.24
CA SER A 185 -21.64 -9.76 3.57
C SER A 185 -21.80 -11.18 3.04
N ILE A 186 -20.78 -11.74 2.37
CA ILE A 186 -20.79 -13.11 1.88
C ILE A 186 -20.80 -14.10 3.05
N ARG A 187 -19.98 -13.85 4.07
CA ARG A 187 -19.94 -14.70 5.27
C ARG A 187 -21.31 -14.80 5.92
N LEU A 188 -21.96 -13.66 6.16
CA LEU A 188 -23.28 -13.60 6.79
C LEU A 188 -24.37 -14.26 5.94
N GLN A 189 -24.32 -14.06 4.61
CA GLN A 189 -25.26 -14.73 3.71
C GLN A 189 -25.08 -16.25 3.76
N ALA A 190 -23.84 -16.74 3.74
CA ALA A 190 -23.55 -18.16 3.82
C ALA A 190 -23.95 -18.80 5.16
N GLU A 191 -23.81 -18.06 6.27
CA GLU A 191 -24.29 -18.48 7.59
C GLU A 191 -25.81 -18.69 7.60
N LYS A 192 -26.57 -17.72 7.07
CA LYS A 192 -28.04 -17.81 6.97
C LYS A 192 -28.48 -18.96 6.07
N ASP A 193 -27.87 -19.09 4.90
CA ASP A 193 -28.21 -20.14 3.93
C ASP A 193 -27.91 -21.54 4.50
N LEU A 194 -26.83 -21.69 5.28
CA LEU A 194 -26.48 -22.96 5.92
C LEU A 194 -27.46 -23.34 7.04
N CYS A 195 -27.91 -22.37 7.85
CA CYS A 195 -28.97 -22.56 8.83
C CYS A 195 -30.29 -22.99 8.17
N GLU A 196 -30.67 -22.34 7.06
CA GLU A 196 -31.88 -22.68 6.30
C GLU A 196 -31.81 -24.11 5.74
N ILE A 197 -30.65 -24.53 5.20
CA ILE A 197 -30.42 -25.90 4.72
C ILE A 197 -30.57 -26.92 5.85
N ALA A 198 -30.13 -26.58 7.06
CA ALA A 198 -30.25 -27.44 8.22
C ALA A 198 -31.63 -27.39 8.90
N GLY A 199 -32.54 -26.50 8.46
CA GLY A 199 -33.85 -26.31 9.07
C GLY A 199 -33.82 -25.65 10.44
N VAL A 200 -32.79 -24.85 10.73
CA VAL A 200 -32.61 -24.16 12.02
C VAL A 200 -32.66 -22.65 11.80
N GLU A 201 -33.20 -21.90 12.76
CA GLU A 201 -33.22 -20.44 12.70
C GLU A 201 -31.83 -19.84 12.98
N TYR A 202 -31.44 -18.82 12.20
CA TYR A 202 -30.18 -18.11 12.41
C TYR A 202 -30.28 -17.14 13.61
N ILE A 203 -29.36 -17.29 14.57
CA ILE A 203 -29.23 -16.50 15.80
C ILE A 203 -27.94 -15.67 15.71
N ASP A 204 -26.78 -16.34 15.69
CA ASP A 204 -25.46 -15.72 15.56
C ASP A 204 -24.42 -16.68 14.93
N SER A 205 -23.23 -16.15 14.64
CA SER A 205 -22.11 -16.92 14.06
C SER A 205 -21.48 -17.94 15.03
N ASN A 206 -21.81 -17.88 16.33
CA ASN A 206 -21.30 -18.76 17.39
C ASN A 206 -22.27 -19.89 17.72
N MET A 207 -23.38 -20.06 17.00
CA MET A 207 -24.19 -21.25 17.17
C MET A 207 -23.46 -22.51 16.72
N ARG A 208 -23.95 -23.66 17.18
CA ARG A 208 -23.45 -24.96 16.73
C ARG A 208 -24.42 -25.61 15.76
N LEU A 209 -23.87 -26.14 14.68
CA LEU A 209 -24.55 -26.91 13.64
C LEU A 209 -23.78 -28.21 13.42
N TRP A 210 -24.46 -29.36 13.48
CA TRP A 210 -23.84 -30.69 13.30
C TRP A 210 -22.55 -30.87 14.16
N ASP A 211 -22.64 -30.55 15.45
CA ASP A 211 -21.55 -30.61 16.44
C ASP A 211 -20.33 -29.72 16.16
N GLU A 212 -20.41 -28.77 15.24
CA GLU A 212 -19.35 -27.79 14.99
C GLU A 212 -19.87 -26.35 15.04
N TRP A 213 -18.95 -25.39 15.27
CA TRP A 213 -19.29 -23.97 15.21
C TRP A 213 -19.70 -23.58 13.77
N LEU A 214 -20.80 -22.83 13.65
CA LEU A 214 -21.32 -22.37 12.36
C LEU A 214 -20.25 -21.60 11.56
N SER A 215 -19.56 -20.67 12.22
CA SER A 215 -18.46 -19.91 11.63
C SER A 215 -17.34 -20.79 11.04
N THR A 216 -16.97 -21.88 11.72
CA THR A 216 -15.97 -22.85 11.24
C THR A 216 -16.48 -23.61 10.00
N GLN A 217 -17.73 -24.06 10.04
CA GLN A 217 -18.37 -24.77 8.93
C GLN A 217 -18.46 -23.89 7.68
N VAL A 218 -18.83 -22.62 7.85
CA VAL A 218 -18.89 -21.64 6.76
C VAL A 218 -17.50 -21.33 6.22
N TRP A 219 -16.51 -21.08 7.10
CA TRP A 219 -15.13 -20.80 6.68
C TRP A 219 -14.53 -21.96 5.86
N ARG A 220 -14.69 -23.21 6.29
CA ARG A 220 -14.17 -24.39 5.58
C ARG A 220 -14.75 -24.54 4.17
N ARG A 221 -16.00 -24.15 3.97
CA ARG A 221 -16.67 -24.20 2.65
C ARG A 221 -16.27 -23.03 1.79
N LEU A 222 -16.39 -21.81 2.31
CA LEU A 222 -16.06 -20.58 1.56
C LEU A 222 -14.59 -20.53 1.15
N SER A 223 -13.66 -21.07 1.97
CA SER A 223 -12.24 -21.12 1.63
C SER A 223 -11.95 -21.95 0.38
N LYS A 224 -12.71 -23.01 0.14
CA LYS A 224 -12.61 -23.88 -1.05
C LYS A 224 -13.37 -23.34 -2.27
N MET A 225 -14.41 -22.54 -2.05
CA MET A 225 -15.26 -22.02 -3.12
C MET A 225 -14.61 -20.87 -3.90
N ASP A 226 -14.78 -20.89 -5.22
CA ASP A 226 -14.52 -19.73 -6.09
C ASP A 226 -15.69 -18.73 -6.04
N LEU A 227 -15.39 -17.55 -5.50
CA LEU A 227 -16.28 -16.40 -5.32
C LEU A 227 -16.01 -15.28 -6.34
N SER A 228 -15.25 -15.53 -7.40
CA SER A 228 -14.97 -14.56 -8.47
C SER A 228 -16.23 -14.01 -9.15
N LYS A 229 -17.28 -14.83 -9.23
CA LYS A 229 -18.61 -14.47 -9.77
C LYS A 229 -19.64 -14.17 -8.67
N GLY A 230 -19.20 -14.02 -7.43
CA GLY A 230 -20.07 -13.88 -6.26
C GLY A 230 -20.45 -15.21 -5.62
N TYR A 231 -21.19 -15.10 -4.51
CA TYR A 231 -21.68 -16.23 -3.73
C TYR A 231 -22.99 -16.79 -4.31
N SER A 232 -23.16 -18.11 -4.26
CA SER A 232 -24.39 -18.80 -4.66
C SER A 232 -24.69 -19.94 -3.70
N LYS A 233 -25.94 -19.98 -3.22
CA LYS A 233 -26.47 -21.05 -2.35
C LYS A 233 -26.37 -22.43 -2.98
N GLN A 234 -26.59 -22.54 -4.29
CA GLN A 234 -26.49 -23.82 -5.02
C GLN A 234 -25.10 -24.42 -4.92
N LYS A 235 -24.05 -23.61 -5.12
CA LYS A 235 -22.67 -24.06 -4.93
C LYS A 235 -22.41 -24.47 -3.48
N LEU A 236 -22.98 -23.76 -2.50
CA LEU A 236 -22.85 -24.15 -1.09
C LEU A 236 -23.41 -25.56 -0.85
N ILE A 237 -24.57 -25.88 -1.43
CA ILE A 237 -25.21 -27.21 -1.34
C ILE A 237 -24.36 -28.28 -2.02
N GLU A 238 -23.83 -28.01 -3.21
CA GLU A 238 -22.90 -28.95 -3.91
C GLU A 238 -21.71 -29.32 -3.02
N TYR A 239 -21.11 -28.34 -2.34
CA TYR A 239 -19.98 -28.56 -1.42
C TYR A 239 -20.36 -29.23 -0.11
N ILE A 240 -21.62 -29.20 0.30
CA ILE A 240 -22.11 -29.96 1.48
C ILE A 240 -22.22 -31.45 1.13
N ASN A 241 -22.62 -31.75 -0.11
CA ASN A 241 -22.87 -33.11 -0.57
C ASN A 241 -21.63 -33.80 -1.17
N SER A 242 -20.53 -33.07 -1.38
CA SER A 242 -19.23 -33.57 -1.86
C SER A 242 -18.28 -33.97 -0.74
#